data_AF-A0A316Q482-F1
#
_entry.id   AF-A0A316Q482-F1
#
_cell.length_a   1.000
_cell.length_b   1.000
_cell.length_c   1.000
_cell.angle_alpha   90.00
_cell.angle_beta   90.00
_cell.angle_gamma   90.00
#
_symmetry.space_group_name_H-M   'P 1'
#
loop_
_entity.id
_entity.type
_entity.pdbx_description
1 polymer ?
#
loop_
_entity_poly.entity_id
_entity_poly.type
_entity_poly.pdbx_seq_one_letter_code
_entity_poly.pdbx_strand_id
1 'polypeptide(L)'
;MDWKGFIYTFSIEPNERALLEEGVSLFALGQFRQYLSSSIQVVPVAFSTYADVQEKMVISEHKRLCKMGYFNQSDEIEHLGRRGYSDGFMHISRQYNSSNLDWFKAQFDEEQWKKLVEKSKEIAFKKARSRFLKESDLEGAKELINQIVSTKESRERYFGTASEESVEELKHQYELIFKSLEKPIIRLEVACFLWLVKK
;
A
#
# COMPACT_ATOMS: atom_id res chain seq x y z
N MET A 1 -21.97 -10.93 8.17
CA MET A 1 -21.48 -9.62 8.62
C MET A 1 -22.01 -8.59 7.66
N ASP A 2 -22.51 -7.45 8.14
CA ASP A 2 -22.94 -6.35 7.25
C ASP A 2 -21.88 -5.26 7.29
N TRP A 3 -21.28 -4.94 6.14
CA TRP A 3 -20.24 -3.94 6.02
C TRP A 3 -20.17 -3.38 4.60
N LYS A 4 -20.00 -2.07 4.47
CA LYS A 4 -19.82 -1.40 3.19
C LYS A 4 -18.71 -0.37 3.28
N GLY A 5 -17.83 -0.37 2.27
CA GLY A 5 -16.74 0.59 2.22
C GLY A 5 -15.75 0.30 1.11
N PHE A 6 -14.57 0.90 1.24
CA PHE A 6 -13.46 0.71 0.32
C PHE A 6 -12.35 -0.08 0.97
N ILE A 7 -11.63 -0.85 0.16
CA ILE A 7 -10.37 -1.47 0.56
C ILE A 7 -9.29 -0.91 -0.36
N TYR A 8 -8.25 -0.37 0.26
CA TYR A 8 -7.06 0.13 -0.42
C TYR A 8 -5.87 -0.75 -0.07
N THR A 9 -5.05 -1.06 -1.07
CA THR A 9 -3.83 -1.83 -0.92
C THR A 9 -2.65 -0.94 -1.29
N PHE A 10 -1.72 -0.76 -0.37
CA PHE A 10 -0.53 0.06 -0.58
C PHE A 10 0.76 -0.77 -0.48
N SER A 11 1.75 -0.37 -1.24
CA SER A 11 3.14 -0.78 -1.11
C SER A 11 4.01 0.44 -0.76
N ILE A 12 5.23 0.17 -0.34
CA ILE A 12 6.23 1.18 -0.03
C ILE A 12 7.55 0.80 -0.70
N GLU A 13 8.23 1.78 -1.26
CA GLU A 13 9.55 1.62 -1.88
C GLU A 13 10.44 2.82 -1.55
N PRO A 14 11.78 2.64 -1.51
CA PRO A 14 12.69 3.78 -1.41
C PRO A 14 12.47 4.74 -2.57
N ASN A 15 12.80 6.02 -2.38
CA ASN A 15 12.77 6.97 -3.48
C ASN A 15 13.98 6.79 -4.41
N GLU A 16 13.92 5.78 -5.27
CA GLU A 16 15.00 5.43 -6.21
C GLU A 16 15.29 6.55 -7.20
N ARG A 17 14.26 7.32 -7.59
CA ARG A 17 14.41 8.45 -8.49
C ARG A 17 15.34 9.52 -7.92
N ALA A 18 15.18 9.85 -6.64
CA ALA A 18 16.05 10.83 -5.97
C ALA A 18 17.52 10.36 -5.92
N LEU A 19 17.76 9.05 -5.84
CA LEU A 19 19.12 8.50 -5.87
C LEU A 19 19.75 8.58 -7.27
N LEU A 20 18.97 8.26 -8.31
CA LEU A 20 19.43 8.33 -9.69
C LEU A 20 19.74 9.77 -10.13
N GLU A 21 18.93 10.75 -9.70
CA GLU A 21 19.16 12.18 -9.97
C GLU A 21 20.48 12.68 -9.38
N GLU A 22 20.94 12.09 -8.27
CA GLU A 22 22.20 12.40 -7.58
C GLU A 22 23.37 11.47 -8.00
N GLY A 23 23.16 10.60 -9.01
CA GLY A 23 24.20 9.69 -9.50
C GLY A 23 24.56 8.52 -8.57
N VAL A 24 23.73 8.24 -7.55
CA VAL A 24 23.96 7.15 -6.60
C VAL A 24 23.54 5.81 -7.21
N SER A 25 24.43 4.82 -7.15
CA SER A 25 24.14 3.46 -7.63
C SER A 25 23.04 2.77 -6.80
N LEU A 26 22.01 2.26 -7.48
CA LEU A 26 20.95 1.45 -6.86
C LEU A 26 21.45 0.11 -6.31
N PHE A 27 22.66 -0.32 -6.66
CA PHE A 27 23.28 -1.50 -6.06
C PHE A 27 23.47 -1.31 -4.55
N ALA A 28 23.94 -0.13 -4.13
CA ALA A 28 24.15 0.20 -2.72
C ALA A 28 22.83 0.25 -1.94
N LEU A 29 21.72 0.60 -2.59
CA LEU A 29 20.37 0.57 -1.99
C LEU A 29 19.91 -0.85 -1.65
N GLY A 30 20.41 -1.88 -2.36
CA GLY A 30 19.94 -3.26 -2.22
C GLY A 30 19.97 -3.78 -0.78
N GLN A 31 21.04 -3.48 -0.04
CA GLN A 31 21.19 -3.88 1.37
C GLN A 31 20.31 -3.09 2.34
N PHE A 32 19.73 -1.95 1.90
CA PHE A 32 18.90 -1.11 2.75
C PHE A 32 17.41 -1.25 2.52
N ARG A 33 16.97 -1.87 1.42
CA ARG A 33 15.54 -2.10 1.14
C ARG A 33 14.84 -2.85 2.29
N GLN A 34 15.55 -3.74 2.96
CA GLN A 34 15.04 -4.52 4.09
C GLN A 34 14.66 -3.70 5.34
N TYR A 35 15.14 -2.45 5.44
CA TYR A 35 14.80 -1.55 6.54
C TYR A 35 13.49 -0.80 6.30
N LEU A 36 12.93 -0.84 5.09
CA LEU A 36 11.54 -0.47 4.88
C LEU A 36 10.65 -1.68 5.10
N SER A 37 9.44 -1.44 5.62
CA SER A 37 8.43 -2.49 5.73
C SER A 37 8.18 -3.12 4.35
N SER A 38 8.41 -4.43 4.24
CA SER A 38 8.12 -5.21 3.04
C SER A 38 6.65 -5.66 2.97
N SER A 39 5.85 -5.33 4.01
CA SER A 39 4.49 -5.81 4.13
C SER A 39 3.53 -4.96 3.30
N ILE A 40 2.74 -5.61 2.43
CA ILE A 40 1.66 -4.92 1.73
C ILE A 40 0.60 -4.51 2.74
N GLN A 41 0.24 -3.22 2.75
CA GLN A 41 -0.72 -2.66 3.68
C GLN A 41 -2.12 -2.67 3.08
N VAL A 42 -2.98 -3.55 3.60
CA VAL A 42 -4.42 -3.60 3.25
C VAL A 42 -5.19 -2.76 4.27
N VAL A 43 -5.85 -1.71 3.79
CA VAL A 43 -6.52 -0.70 4.61
C VAL A 43 -8.00 -0.61 4.23
N PRO A 44 -8.91 -1.22 5.02
CA PRO A 44 -10.33 -0.99 4.87
C PRO A 44 -10.73 0.39 5.42
N VAL A 45 -11.61 1.07 4.69
CA VAL A 45 -12.25 2.32 5.10
C VAL A 45 -13.75 2.15 4.96
N ALA A 46 -14.42 1.99 6.10
CA ALA A 46 -15.86 1.84 6.17
C ALA A 46 -16.59 3.12 5.80
N PHE A 47 -17.80 3.01 5.27
CA PHE A 47 -18.75 4.13 5.31
C PHE A 47 -19.17 4.38 6.76
N SER A 48 -19.62 5.60 7.06
CA SER A 48 -19.91 6.06 8.43
C SER A 48 -20.80 5.10 9.21
N THR A 49 -21.86 4.56 8.59
CA THR A 49 -22.79 3.60 9.20
C THR A 49 -22.13 2.28 9.63
N TYR A 50 -20.97 1.93 9.06
CA TYR A 50 -20.28 0.66 9.29
C TYR A 50 -18.94 0.83 10.03
N ALA A 51 -18.70 2.01 10.62
CA ALA A 51 -17.44 2.34 11.28
C ALA A 51 -17.12 1.44 12.50
N ASP A 52 -18.15 0.88 13.14
CA ASP A 52 -18.00 0.02 14.33
C ASP A 52 -17.55 -1.41 14.00
N VAL A 53 -17.59 -1.80 12.72
CA VAL A 53 -17.13 -3.13 12.30
C VAL A 53 -15.60 -3.19 12.36
N GLN A 54 -15.08 -4.17 13.10
CA GLN A 54 -13.64 -4.31 13.30
C GLN A 54 -12.88 -4.56 11.99
N GLU A 55 -11.86 -3.75 11.71
CA GLU A 55 -11.05 -3.85 10.47
C GLU A 55 -10.51 -5.27 10.23
N LYS A 56 -10.09 -5.97 11.29
CA LYS A 56 -9.54 -7.33 11.20
C LYS A 56 -10.50 -8.33 10.56
N MET A 57 -11.81 -8.18 10.81
CA MET A 57 -12.84 -9.04 10.25
C MET A 57 -13.00 -8.79 8.75
N VAL A 58 -13.02 -7.51 8.36
CA VAL A 58 -13.10 -7.10 6.94
C VAL A 58 -11.87 -7.57 6.16
N ILE A 59 -10.68 -7.43 6.75
CA ILE A 59 -9.43 -7.91 6.14
C ILE A 59 -9.44 -9.44 5.99
N SER A 60 -9.95 -10.17 6.98
CA SER A 60 -10.08 -11.64 6.92
C SER A 60 -10.99 -12.07 5.77
N GLU A 61 -12.17 -11.45 5.64
CA GLU A 61 -13.11 -11.75 4.55
C GLU A 61 -12.54 -11.35 3.18
N HIS A 62 -11.91 -10.18 3.07
CA HIS A 62 -11.24 -9.77 1.85
C HIS A 62 -10.16 -10.78 1.42
N LYS A 63 -9.33 -11.26 2.36
CA LYS A 63 -8.34 -12.32 2.08
C LYS A 63 -8.99 -13.62 1.62
N ARG A 64 -10.11 -14.02 2.24
CA ARG A 64 -10.88 -15.21 1.84
C ARG A 64 -11.38 -15.07 0.40
N LEU A 65 -11.96 -13.93 0.03
CA LEU A 65 -12.45 -13.64 -1.31
C LEU A 65 -11.33 -13.65 -2.36
N CYS A 66 -10.20 -13.00 -2.07
CA CYS A 66 -9.04 -13.00 -2.97
C CYS A 66 -8.49 -14.42 -3.22
N LYS A 67 -8.50 -15.30 -2.21
CA LYS A 67 -8.08 -16.71 -2.35
C LYS A 67 -9.07 -17.54 -3.15
N MET A 68 -10.37 -17.30 -2.95
CA MET A 68 -11.43 -18.03 -3.65
C MET A 68 -11.47 -17.65 -5.15
N GLY A 69 -11.03 -16.44 -5.48
CA GLY A 69 -11.04 -15.90 -6.84
C GLY A 69 -12.41 -15.36 -7.24
N TYR A 70 -12.40 -14.25 -7.97
CA TYR A 70 -13.63 -13.54 -8.38
C TYR A 70 -14.37 -14.21 -9.55
N PHE A 71 -13.74 -15.19 -10.21
CA PHE A 71 -14.28 -15.88 -11.38
C PHE A 71 -14.97 -17.20 -11.04
N ASN A 72 -14.86 -17.66 -9.79
CA ASN A 72 -15.72 -18.74 -9.33
C ASN A 72 -17.14 -18.18 -9.22
N GLN A 73 -18.01 -18.64 -10.11
CA GLN A 73 -19.45 -18.32 -10.17
C GLN A 73 -20.21 -18.91 -8.96
N SER A 74 -19.62 -18.93 -7.78
CA SER A 74 -20.36 -19.24 -6.56
C SER A 74 -21.44 -18.19 -6.37
N ASP A 75 -22.65 -18.61 -5.97
CA ASP A 75 -23.80 -17.76 -5.64
C ASP A 75 -23.56 -16.80 -4.44
N GLU A 76 -22.31 -16.54 -4.07
CA GLU A 76 -21.92 -15.74 -2.91
C GLU A 76 -21.27 -14.40 -3.27
N ILE A 77 -20.89 -14.19 -4.53
CA ILE A 77 -20.25 -12.95 -4.99
C ILE A 77 -21.05 -12.30 -6.11
N GLU A 78 -21.47 -11.05 -5.88
CA GLU A 78 -22.10 -10.21 -6.90
C GLU A 78 -21.10 -9.18 -7.44
N HIS A 79 -20.94 -9.09 -8.76
CA HIS A 79 -20.09 -8.05 -9.37
C HIS A 79 -20.93 -6.84 -9.76
N LEU A 80 -20.88 -5.79 -8.93
CA LEU A 80 -21.68 -4.56 -9.13
C LEU A 80 -21.25 -3.68 -10.32
N GLY A 81 -20.09 -3.96 -10.93
CA GLY A 81 -19.61 -3.29 -12.15
C GLY A 81 -19.96 -4.02 -13.45
N ARG A 82 -20.67 -5.15 -13.36
CA ARG A 82 -21.04 -5.96 -14.53
C ARG A 82 -22.07 -5.21 -15.39
N ARG A 83 -21.79 -5.10 -16.70
CA ARG A 83 -22.65 -4.44 -17.69
C ARG A 83 -23.72 -5.35 -18.29
N GLY A 84 -23.47 -6.66 -18.35
CA GLY A 84 -24.40 -7.64 -18.89
C GLY A 84 -25.60 -7.86 -17.97
N TYR A 85 -26.73 -8.26 -18.56
CA TYR A 85 -27.88 -8.77 -17.82
C TYR A 85 -27.63 -10.21 -17.39
N SER A 86 -27.39 -10.39 -16.10
CA SER A 86 -27.28 -11.70 -15.48
C SER A 86 -27.80 -11.58 -14.06
N ASP A 87 -28.60 -12.53 -13.63
CA ASP A 87 -29.05 -12.57 -12.25
C ASP A 87 -27.99 -13.23 -11.38
N GLY A 88 -27.66 -12.61 -10.26
CA GLY A 88 -26.79 -13.17 -9.22
C GLY A 88 -27.52 -13.21 -7.88
N PHE A 89 -26.79 -13.38 -6.78
CA PHE A 89 -27.39 -13.58 -5.45
C PHE A 89 -28.29 -12.42 -5.02
N MET A 90 -28.02 -11.20 -5.50
CA MET A 90 -28.82 -10.03 -5.14
C MET A 90 -30.11 -9.87 -5.97
N HIS A 91 -30.32 -10.74 -6.98
CA HIS A 91 -31.47 -10.70 -7.88
C HIS A 91 -31.74 -9.33 -8.52
N ILE A 92 -30.68 -8.53 -8.75
CA ILE A 92 -30.80 -7.14 -9.22
C ILE A 92 -31.54 -7.08 -10.56
N SER A 93 -31.15 -7.94 -11.49
CA SER A 93 -31.74 -7.96 -12.83
C SER A 93 -33.23 -8.31 -12.79
N ARG A 94 -33.62 -9.27 -11.95
CA ARG A 94 -35.02 -9.69 -11.78
C ARG A 94 -35.88 -8.65 -11.05
N GLN A 95 -35.34 -7.99 -10.03
CA GLN A 95 -36.10 -7.05 -9.20
C GLN A 95 -36.24 -5.67 -9.83
N TYR A 96 -35.19 -5.17 -10.47
CA TYR A 96 -35.11 -3.79 -10.93
C TYR A 96 -35.13 -3.66 -12.46
N ASN A 97 -35.09 -4.78 -13.20
CA ASN A 97 -34.99 -4.80 -14.66
C ASN A 97 -33.88 -3.86 -15.15
N SER A 98 -32.69 -4.00 -14.57
CA SER A 98 -31.50 -3.19 -14.82
C SER A 98 -30.23 -4.04 -14.74
N SER A 99 -29.14 -3.59 -15.39
CA SER A 99 -27.83 -4.20 -15.14
C SER A 99 -27.33 -3.88 -13.73
N ASN A 100 -26.36 -4.65 -13.22
CA ASN A 100 -25.75 -4.37 -11.91
C ASN A 100 -25.11 -2.97 -11.88
N LEU A 101 -24.48 -2.56 -12.98
CA LEU A 101 -23.86 -1.24 -13.10
C LEU A 101 -24.89 -0.10 -13.08
N ASP A 102 -26.01 -0.26 -13.80
CA ASP A 102 -27.05 0.77 -13.85
C ASP A 102 -27.74 0.91 -12.49
N TRP A 103 -28.03 -0.24 -11.85
CA TRP A 103 -28.52 -0.26 -10.47
C TRP A 103 -27.54 0.45 -9.53
N PHE A 104 -26.25 0.13 -9.62
CA PHE A 104 -25.23 0.76 -8.78
C PHE A 104 -25.19 2.28 -8.97
N LYS A 105 -25.20 2.77 -10.21
CA LYS A 105 -25.23 4.21 -10.50
C LYS A 105 -26.49 4.90 -10.00
N ALA A 106 -27.63 4.20 -10.00
CA ALA A 106 -28.86 4.73 -9.43
C ALA A 106 -28.81 4.81 -7.89
N GLN A 107 -28.06 3.93 -7.23
CA GLN A 107 -27.88 3.96 -5.76
C GLN A 107 -26.82 4.95 -5.30
N PHE A 108 -25.78 5.18 -6.11
CA PHE A 108 -24.66 6.04 -5.76
C PHE A 108 -24.56 7.20 -6.76
N ASP A 109 -25.08 8.34 -6.35
CA ASP A 109 -24.91 9.60 -7.08
C ASP A 109 -23.43 9.89 -7.36
N GLU A 110 -23.12 10.36 -8.57
CA GLU A 110 -21.74 10.52 -9.05
C GLU A 110 -20.93 11.51 -8.19
N GLU A 111 -21.54 12.65 -7.82
CA GLU A 111 -20.86 13.68 -7.05
C GLU A 111 -20.58 13.18 -5.62
N GLN A 112 -21.56 12.54 -5.00
CA GLN A 112 -21.41 11.95 -3.68
C GLN A 112 -20.40 10.79 -3.70
N TRP A 113 -20.44 9.93 -4.71
CA TRP A 113 -19.52 8.81 -4.88
C TRP A 113 -18.08 9.30 -5.02
N LYS A 114 -17.83 10.33 -5.83
CA LYS A 114 -16.50 10.94 -5.98
C LYS A 114 -15.98 11.46 -4.65
N LYS A 115 -16.81 12.21 -3.90
CA LYS A 115 -16.45 12.72 -2.56
C LYS A 115 -16.12 11.60 -1.59
N LEU A 116 -16.86 10.49 -1.63
CA LEU A 116 -16.60 9.32 -0.81
C LEU A 116 -15.24 8.69 -1.13
N VAL A 117 -14.95 8.47 -2.42
CA VAL A 117 -13.68 7.89 -2.89
C VAL A 117 -12.48 8.77 -2.52
N GLU A 118 -12.59 10.08 -2.69
CA GLU A 118 -11.49 11.02 -2.36
C GLU A 118 -11.20 11.02 -0.86
N LYS A 119 -12.24 11.18 -0.02
CA LYS A 119 -12.08 11.19 1.44
C LYS A 119 -11.56 9.86 1.97
N SER A 120 -12.08 8.74 1.48
CA SER A 120 -11.66 7.42 1.94
C SER A 120 -10.23 7.10 1.52
N LYS A 121 -9.81 7.52 0.32
CA LYS A 121 -8.42 7.41 -0.16
C LYS A 121 -7.46 8.18 0.75
N GLU A 122 -7.79 9.41 1.13
CA GLU A 122 -6.97 10.20 2.05
C GLU A 122 -6.82 9.55 3.42
N ILE A 123 -7.93 9.04 3.98
CA ILE A 123 -7.92 8.31 5.26
C ILE A 123 -7.04 7.06 5.14
N ALA A 124 -7.20 6.29 4.07
CA ALA A 124 -6.45 5.07 3.85
C ALA A 124 -4.95 5.34 3.71
N PHE A 125 -4.58 6.38 2.96
CA PHE A 125 -3.19 6.79 2.78
C PHE A 125 -2.53 7.20 4.10
N LYS A 126 -3.23 8.00 4.93
CA LYS A 126 -2.71 8.39 6.26
C LYS A 126 -2.49 7.17 7.16
N LYS A 127 -3.43 6.22 7.17
CA LYS A 127 -3.29 4.95 7.91
C LYS A 127 -2.12 4.11 7.40
N ALA A 128 -2.01 3.93 6.09
CA ALA A 128 -0.92 3.17 5.47
C ALA A 128 0.44 3.79 5.81
N ARG A 129 0.60 5.11 5.62
CA ARG A 129 1.82 5.84 5.98
C ARG A 129 2.21 5.65 7.44
N SER A 130 1.25 5.75 8.36
CA SER A 130 1.54 5.54 9.78
C SER A 130 1.97 4.11 10.10
N ARG A 131 1.39 3.10 9.43
CA ARG A 131 1.78 1.69 9.62
C ARG A 131 3.18 1.42 9.05
N PHE A 132 3.44 1.90 7.83
CA PHE A 132 4.76 1.78 7.22
C PHE A 132 5.86 2.41 8.07
N LEU A 133 5.66 3.65 8.56
CA LEU A 133 6.64 4.31 9.43
C LEU A 133 6.89 3.55 10.74
N LYS A 134 5.87 2.87 11.27
CA LYS A 134 5.98 2.07 12.50
C LYS A 134 6.68 0.74 12.28
N GLU A 135 6.51 0.14 11.10
CA GLU A 135 7.05 -1.18 10.75
C GLU A 135 8.44 -1.11 10.10
N SER A 136 8.83 0.04 9.55
CA SER A 136 10.18 0.28 9.02
C SER A 136 11.19 0.49 10.16
N ASP A 137 12.40 -0.04 9.96
CA ASP A 137 13.52 0.06 10.91
C ASP A 137 14.57 1.07 10.40
N LEU A 138 14.22 2.35 10.46
CA LEU A 138 15.13 3.42 10.02
C LEU A 138 16.33 3.57 10.95
N GLU A 139 16.20 3.24 12.24
CA GLU A 139 17.34 3.29 13.17
C GLU A 139 18.36 2.21 12.84
N GLY A 140 17.92 0.97 12.55
CA GLY A 140 18.83 -0.09 12.08
C GLY A 140 19.56 0.27 10.79
N ALA A 141 18.89 0.95 9.85
CA ALA A 141 19.54 1.47 8.64
C ALA A 141 20.66 2.47 8.98
N LYS A 142 20.40 3.38 9.92
CA LYS A 142 21.36 4.40 10.36
C LYS A 142 22.54 3.79 11.11
N GLU A 143 22.31 2.80 11.96
CA GLU A 143 23.35 2.05 12.65
C GLU A 143 24.28 1.35 11.67
N LEU A 144 23.72 0.68 10.65
CA LEU A 144 24.51 0.03 9.60
C LEU A 144 25.37 1.04 8.82
N ILE A 145 24.80 2.21 8.46
CA ILE A 145 25.56 3.27 7.79
C ILE A 145 26.74 3.71 8.65
N ASN A 146 26.51 3.98 9.93
CA ASN A 146 27.58 4.38 10.86
C ASN A 146 28.67 3.32 10.99
N GLN A 147 28.28 2.04 11.04
CA GLN A 147 29.23 0.92 11.08
C GLN A 147 30.10 0.85 9.83
N ILE A 148 29.51 1.00 8.63
CA ILE A 148 30.24 0.97 7.35
C ILE A 148 31.25 2.12 7.30
N VAL A 149 30.81 3.33 7.62
CA VAL A 149 31.67 4.53 7.63
C VAL A 149 32.81 4.39 8.64
N SER A 150 32.53 3.98 9.88
CA SER A 150 33.54 3.79 10.92
C SER A 150 34.57 2.71 10.55
N THR A 151 34.14 1.66 9.85
CA THR A 151 35.02 0.59 9.37
C THR A 151 35.98 1.12 8.29
N LYS A 152 35.49 1.94 7.36
CA LYS A 152 36.33 2.57 6.32
C LYS A 152 37.35 3.54 6.94
N GLU A 153 36.90 4.44 7.82
CA GLU A 153 37.79 5.37 8.54
C GLU A 153 38.92 4.66 9.28
N SER A 154 38.60 3.55 9.95
CA SER A 154 39.59 2.77 10.71
C SER A 154 40.63 2.11 9.79
N ARG A 155 40.19 1.58 8.63
CA ARG A 155 41.08 0.95 7.65
C ARG A 155 42.04 1.96 7.03
N GLU A 156 41.56 3.13 6.64
CA GLU A 156 42.42 4.18 6.08
C GLU A 156 43.47 4.65 7.09
N ARG A 157 43.09 4.84 8.36
CA ARG A 157 44.03 5.20 9.43
C ARG A 157 45.08 4.13 9.70
N TYR A 158 44.70 2.85 9.67
CA TYR A 158 45.59 1.75 10.05
C TYR A 158 46.53 1.32 8.92
N PHE A 159 46.04 1.24 7.69
CA PHE A 159 46.81 0.74 6.55
C PHE A 159 47.46 1.85 5.70
N GLY A 160 47.08 3.12 5.90
CA GLY A 160 47.63 4.26 5.14
C GLY A 160 47.32 4.24 3.64
N THR A 161 46.51 3.30 3.18
CA THR A 161 45.99 3.23 1.81
C THR A 161 44.82 4.18 1.68
N ALA A 162 45.01 5.27 0.94
CA ALA A 162 43.91 6.02 0.37
C ALA A 162 43.18 5.13 -0.64
N SER A 163 41.93 4.76 -0.36
CA SER A 163 41.07 4.18 -1.41
C SER A 163 40.79 5.22 -2.48
N GLU A 164 40.43 4.78 -3.69
CA GLU A 164 40.03 5.69 -4.79
C GLU A 164 38.82 6.57 -4.42
N GLU A 165 37.97 6.09 -3.51
CA GLU A 165 36.83 6.82 -2.97
C GLU A 165 37.16 7.34 -1.56
N SER A 166 36.93 8.62 -1.30
CA SER A 166 37.12 9.23 0.03
C SER A 166 36.08 8.76 1.06
N VAL A 167 36.37 8.97 2.34
CA VAL A 167 35.37 8.74 3.42
C VAL A 167 34.19 9.70 3.26
N GLU A 168 34.47 10.93 2.86
CA GLU A 168 33.48 12.00 2.68
C GLU A 168 32.48 11.67 1.57
N GLU A 169 32.96 11.19 0.42
CA GLU A 169 32.09 10.74 -0.69
C GLU A 169 31.20 9.57 -0.25
N LEU A 170 31.77 8.60 0.47
CA LEU A 170 31.00 7.45 0.96
C LEU A 170 29.93 7.86 1.98
N LYS A 171 30.26 8.78 2.91
CA LYS A 171 29.30 9.36 3.86
C LYS A 171 28.16 10.04 3.11
N HIS A 172 28.48 10.85 2.11
CA HIS A 172 27.47 11.54 1.32
C HIS A 172 26.56 10.56 0.57
N GLN A 173 27.12 9.52 -0.04
CA GLN A 173 26.35 8.49 -0.73
C GLN A 173 25.36 7.79 0.22
N TYR A 174 25.82 7.37 1.41
CA TYR A 174 24.93 6.72 2.38
C TYR A 174 23.91 7.68 3.00
N GLU A 175 24.23 8.97 3.12
CA GLU A 175 23.26 9.99 3.54
C GLU A 175 22.12 10.12 2.51
N LEU A 176 22.43 10.11 1.21
CA LEU A 176 21.43 10.11 0.15
C LEU A 176 20.57 8.84 0.19
N ILE A 177 21.19 7.68 0.40
CA ILE A 177 20.47 6.41 0.58
C ILE A 177 19.52 6.51 1.77
N PHE A 178 19.99 7.01 2.91
CA PHE A 178 19.16 7.17 4.10
C PHE A 178 17.96 8.10 3.85
N LYS A 179 18.18 9.25 3.20
CA LYS A 179 17.10 10.17 2.80
C LYS A 179 16.06 9.50 1.90
N SER A 180 16.47 8.56 1.04
CA SER A 180 15.53 7.80 0.20
C SER A 180 14.61 6.86 1.00
N LEU A 181 15.06 6.40 2.18
CA LEU A 181 14.29 5.57 3.11
C LEU A 181 13.42 6.44 4.04
N GLU A 182 13.91 7.60 4.47
CA GLU A 182 13.14 8.57 5.28
C GLU A 182 11.95 9.17 4.52
N LYS A 183 12.11 9.34 3.20
CA LYS A 183 11.08 9.86 2.29
C LYS A 183 10.73 8.82 1.24
N PRO A 184 10.15 7.67 1.65
CA PRO A 184 9.82 6.61 0.74
C PRO A 184 8.60 6.98 -0.11
N ILE A 185 8.46 6.31 -1.26
CA ILE A 185 7.28 6.43 -2.11
C ILE A 185 6.26 5.39 -1.65
N ILE A 186 5.07 5.86 -1.28
CA ILE A 186 3.92 4.99 -0.95
C ILE A 186 3.02 4.94 -2.18
N ARG A 187 2.88 3.75 -2.76
CA ARG A 187 2.14 3.52 -3.99
C ARG A 187 0.80 2.85 -3.68
N LEU A 188 -0.26 3.34 -4.31
CA LEU A 188 -1.55 2.67 -4.32
C LEU A 188 -1.52 1.57 -5.39
N GLU A 189 -1.60 0.31 -4.96
CA GLU A 189 -1.61 -0.85 -5.85
C GLU A 189 -3.02 -1.14 -6.36
N VAL A 190 -3.98 -1.19 -5.43
CA VAL A 190 -5.36 -1.59 -5.72
C VAL A 190 -6.32 -0.79 -4.85
N ALA A 191 -7.45 -0.41 -5.44
CA ALA A 191 -8.61 0.07 -4.70
C ALA A 191 -9.85 -0.69 -5.16
N CYS A 192 -10.67 -1.16 -4.22
CA CYS A 192 -11.96 -1.76 -4.55
C CYS A 192 -13.05 -1.27 -3.60
N PHE A 193 -14.26 -1.20 -4.12
CA PHE A 193 -15.47 -1.12 -3.31
C PHE A 193 -15.88 -2.54 -2.92
N LEU A 194 -16.19 -2.73 -1.64
CA LEU A 194 -16.66 -4.02 -1.13
C LEU A 194 -17.90 -3.80 -0.27
N TRP A 195 -18.90 -4.64 -0.52
CA TRP A 195 -20.12 -4.72 0.26
C TRP A 195 -20.32 -6.17 0.71
N LEU A 196 -20.18 -6.37 2.01
CA LEU A 196 -20.42 -7.65 2.68
C LEU A 196 -21.85 -7.61 3.20
N VAL A 197 -22.69 -8.48 2.68
CA VAL A 197 -24.11 -8.57 3.04
C VAL A 197 -24.29 -9.73 4.02
N LYS A 198 -25.09 -9.53 5.06
CA LYS A 198 -25.49 -10.60 5.96
C LYS A 198 -26.58 -11.43 5.26
N LYS A 199 -26.33 -12.74 5.07
CA LYS A 199 -27.38 -13.70 4.72
C LYS A 199 -28.43 -13.75 5.83
#